data_AF-A0A8J6LJN4-F1
#
_entry.id   AF-A0A8J6LJN4-F1
#
_cell.length_a   1.000
_cell.length_b   1.000
_cell.length_c   1.000
_cell.angle_alpha   90.00
_cell.angle_beta   90.00
_cell.angle_gamma   90.00
#
_symmetry.space_group_name_H-M   'P 1'
#
loop_
_entity.id
_entity.type
_entity.pdbx_description
1 polymer ?
#
loop_
_entity_poly.entity_id
_entity_poly.type
_entity_poly.pdbx_seq_one_letter_code
_entity_poly.pdbx_strand_id
1 'polypeptide(L)'
;MERELGEETFSSKLRTLLEQEDKEREVREAEEQEIADAELHASSFVEYLNTRHLFDALFANDYDGKDLLNMGEDAKEFYDEYEEQFIELCKQIFLNGQEQYHLRKEEEDQFLHCVDEAKQYNQEESIKHMEDFLGKKAVVFYDIRGIQNMLNNNEITYEEFIDKCDVYVLQYDAMLHEIWKALMKLELELYEQLEDVNQTFEHGMTELVNNFIESSQALFSQIRDLEVNYAENIGDFALKYQTNANLNEEIEVHEDLKELMADKDFLHNALATSHDMHMQIIDAREDELINKARNWLNELVENLVKDEVKRNRGKILEINHFLDIQREEFEALNSEYTPDVDTEGVPSLD
;
A
#
# COMPACT_ATOMS: atom_id res chain seq x y z
N MET A 1 -49.31 10.05 -43.33
CA MET A 1 -50.07 10.04 -42.07
C MET A 1 -49.59 8.96 -41.09
N GLU A 2 -49.93 7.67 -41.19
CA GLU A 2 -49.46 6.67 -40.19
C GLU A 2 -47.93 6.50 -40.17
N ARG A 3 -47.28 6.60 -41.33
CA ARG A 3 -45.83 6.43 -41.47
C ARG A 3 -45.02 7.60 -40.88
N GLU A 4 -45.49 8.84 -41.11
CA GLU A 4 -44.90 10.06 -40.52
C GLU A 4 -45.11 10.12 -39.01
N LEU A 5 -46.30 9.74 -38.53
CA LEU A 5 -46.59 9.69 -37.10
C LEU A 5 -45.70 8.66 -36.38
N GLY A 6 -45.42 7.53 -37.05
CA GLY A 6 -44.46 6.54 -36.59
C GLY A 6 -43.04 7.10 -36.49
N GLU A 7 -42.53 7.71 -37.55
CA GLU A 7 -41.18 8.30 -37.58
C GLU A 7 -41.00 9.38 -36.49
N GLU A 8 -41.99 10.25 -36.31
CA GLU A 8 -41.94 11.31 -35.28
C GLU A 8 -41.97 10.73 -33.86
N THR A 9 -42.78 9.68 -33.63
CA THR A 9 -42.86 8.99 -32.34
C THR A 9 -41.56 8.24 -32.02
N PHE A 10 -40.97 7.54 -33.00
CA PHE A 10 -39.70 6.84 -32.82
C PHE A 10 -38.53 7.82 -32.66
N SER A 11 -38.51 8.93 -33.41
CA SER A 11 -37.50 9.98 -33.25
C SER A 11 -37.59 10.65 -31.88
N SER A 12 -38.79 10.89 -31.36
CA SER A 12 -38.96 11.44 -30.01
C SER A 12 -38.53 10.45 -28.94
N LYS A 13 -38.87 9.16 -29.08
CA LYS A 13 -38.44 8.11 -28.15
C LYS A 13 -36.93 7.91 -28.17
N LEU A 14 -36.31 7.96 -29.35
CA LEU A 14 -34.86 7.86 -29.50
C LEU A 14 -34.15 9.02 -28.81
N ARG A 15 -34.66 10.25 -28.96
CA ARG A 15 -34.12 11.43 -28.26
C ARG A 15 -34.24 11.29 -26.73
N THR A 16 -35.39 10.84 -26.22
CA THR A 16 -35.58 10.63 -24.78
C THR A 16 -34.67 9.53 -24.23
N LEU A 17 -34.43 8.45 -24.99
CA LEU A 17 -33.50 7.40 -24.62
C LEU A 17 -32.06 7.91 -24.57
N LEU A 18 -31.63 8.69 -25.56
CA LEU A 18 -30.29 9.32 -25.56
C LEU A 18 -30.13 10.29 -24.37
N GLU A 19 -31.13 11.12 -24.09
CA GLU A 19 -31.11 12.02 -22.92
C GLU A 19 -31.08 11.26 -21.57
N GLN A 20 -31.66 10.06 -21.49
CA GLN A 20 -31.54 9.20 -20.31
C GLN A 20 -30.16 8.55 -20.23
N GLU A 21 -29.63 8.05 -21.34
CA GLU A 21 -28.31 7.41 -21.41
C GLU A 21 -27.18 8.40 -21.10
N ASP A 22 -27.28 9.64 -21.59
CA ASP A 22 -26.34 10.73 -21.28
C ASP A 22 -26.38 11.08 -19.79
N LYS A 23 -27.57 11.18 -19.18
CA LYS A 23 -27.70 11.41 -17.72
C LYS A 23 -27.18 10.25 -16.89
N GLU A 24 -27.46 9.01 -17.28
CA GLU A 24 -26.94 7.82 -16.61
C GLU A 24 -25.42 7.71 -16.75
N ARG A 25 -24.85 8.22 -17.84
CA ARG A 25 -23.41 8.33 -18.02
C ARG A 25 -22.81 9.44 -17.16
N GLU A 26 -23.40 10.63 -17.13
CA GLU A 26 -22.97 11.73 -16.26
C GLU A 26 -23.00 11.34 -14.78
N VAL A 27 -24.06 10.64 -14.33
CA VAL A 27 -24.14 10.13 -12.96
C VAL A 27 -23.05 9.11 -12.67
N ARG A 28 -22.79 8.16 -13.57
CA ARG A 28 -21.70 7.17 -13.39
C ARG A 28 -20.33 7.82 -13.36
N GLU A 29 -20.06 8.76 -14.27
CA GLU A 29 -18.79 9.49 -14.30
C GLU A 29 -18.58 10.32 -13.02
N ALA A 30 -19.65 10.92 -12.48
CA ALA A 30 -19.60 11.62 -11.20
C ALA A 30 -19.38 10.67 -10.00
N GLU A 31 -20.06 9.52 -9.98
CA GLU A 31 -19.87 8.49 -8.95
C GLU A 31 -18.44 7.91 -8.98
N GLU A 32 -17.90 7.63 -10.17
CA GLU A 32 -16.52 7.15 -10.33
C GLU A 32 -15.50 8.20 -9.86
N GLN A 33 -15.74 9.47 -10.17
CA GLN A 33 -14.88 10.57 -9.71
C GLN A 33 -14.93 10.74 -8.19
N GLU A 34 -16.11 10.64 -7.57
CA GLU A 34 -16.26 10.73 -6.11
C GLU A 34 -15.53 9.60 -5.38
N ILE A 35 -15.60 8.37 -5.92
CA ILE A 35 -14.87 7.23 -5.39
C ILE A 35 -13.36 7.45 -5.51
N ALA A 36 -12.88 7.90 -6.68
CA ALA A 36 -11.46 8.16 -6.89
C ALA A 36 -10.92 9.26 -5.97
N ASP A 37 -11.69 10.34 -5.78
CA ASP A 37 -11.33 11.41 -4.85
C ASP A 37 -11.31 10.90 -3.40
N ALA A 38 -12.27 10.08 -3.00
CA ALA A 38 -12.31 9.47 -1.67
C ALA A 38 -11.10 8.53 -1.42
N GLU A 39 -10.74 7.71 -2.41
CA GLU A 39 -9.57 6.83 -2.36
C GLU A 39 -8.27 7.64 -2.27
N LEU A 40 -8.17 8.74 -3.01
CA LEU A 40 -7.03 9.65 -2.94
C LEU A 40 -6.91 10.29 -1.56
N HIS A 41 -8.01 10.77 -0.98
CA HIS A 41 -8.01 11.38 0.35
C HIS A 41 -7.64 10.37 1.43
N ALA A 42 -8.13 9.14 1.33
CA ALA A 42 -7.79 8.06 2.24
C ALA A 42 -6.29 7.69 2.14
N SER A 43 -5.78 7.55 0.91
CA SER A 43 -4.37 7.26 0.64
C SER A 43 -3.43 8.42 1.03
N SER A 44 -3.97 9.63 1.12
CA SER A 44 -3.31 10.84 1.59
C SER A 44 -3.49 11.09 3.11
N PHE A 45 -4.30 10.27 3.80
CA PHE A 45 -4.62 10.35 5.24
C PHE A 45 -5.39 11.61 5.68
N VAL A 46 -6.04 12.30 4.74
CA VAL A 46 -6.65 13.62 4.94
C VAL A 46 -8.16 13.62 4.69
N GLU A 47 -8.82 12.50 4.97
CA GLU A 47 -10.26 12.35 4.75
C GLU A 47 -11.03 13.50 5.43
N TYR A 48 -11.92 14.12 4.65
CA TYR A 48 -12.83 15.20 5.02
C TYR A 48 -12.19 16.52 5.50
N LEU A 49 -10.85 16.66 5.50
CA LEU A 49 -10.17 17.89 5.95
C LEU A 49 -10.29 19.07 4.96
N ASN A 50 -10.68 18.81 3.71
CA ASN A 50 -11.05 19.84 2.73
C ASN A 50 -12.48 20.38 2.92
N THR A 51 -13.24 19.84 3.87
CA THR A 51 -14.63 20.20 4.13
C THR A 51 -14.79 20.83 5.52
N ARG A 52 -16.01 21.26 5.86
CA ARG A 52 -16.36 21.75 7.20
C ARG A 52 -16.52 20.62 8.23
N HIS A 53 -16.41 19.35 7.85
CA HIS A 53 -16.75 18.20 8.70
C HIS A 53 -16.08 18.21 10.08
N LEU A 54 -14.77 18.50 10.16
CA LEU A 54 -14.07 18.55 11.45
C LEU A 54 -14.57 19.71 12.33
N PHE A 55 -14.83 20.87 11.72
CA PHE A 55 -15.36 22.02 12.44
C PHE A 55 -16.80 21.79 12.92
N ASP A 56 -17.65 21.18 12.09
CA ASP A 56 -19.01 20.80 12.48
C ASP A 56 -19.02 19.79 13.62
N ALA A 57 -18.04 18.88 13.66
CA ALA A 57 -17.89 17.90 14.72
C ALA A 57 -17.67 18.57 16.08
N LEU A 58 -16.92 19.69 16.14
CA LEU A 58 -16.68 20.46 17.37
C LEU A 58 -18.02 20.81 18.04
N PHE A 59 -18.92 21.40 17.25
CA PHE A 59 -20.18 21.91 17.78
C PHE A 59 -21.30 20.86 17.81
N ALA A 60 -21.15 19.69 17.16
CA ALA A 60 -22.23 18.71 16.98
C ALA A 60 -22.92 18.35 18.30
N ASN A 61 -22.15 18.10 19.36
CA ASN A 61 -22.64 17.76 20.70
C ASN A 61 -22.47 18.92 21.71
N ASP A 62 -22.06 20.11 21.27
CA ASP A 62 -21.85 21.27 22.12
C ASP A 62 -23.11 22.14 22.17
N TYR A 63 -24.14 21.68 22.88
CA TYR A 63 -25.39 22.43 22.96
C TYR A 63 -25.20 23.77 23.66
N ASP A 64 -24.53 23.79 24.80
CA ASP A 64 -24.29 25.00 25.58
C ASP A 64 -23.42 26.00 24.82
N GLY A 65 -22.35 25.55 24.15
CA GLY A 65 -21.50 26.43 23.34
C GLY A 65 -22.16 26.93 22.05
N LYS A 66 -23.12 26.19 21.49
CA LYS A 66 -24.00 26.72 20.44
C LYS A 66 -24.93 27.80 20.97
N ASP A 67 -25.49 27.63 22.16
CA ASP A 67 -26.40 28.60 22.76
C ASP A 67 -25.71 29.95 23.04
N LEU A 68 -24.41 29.93 23.35
CA LEU A 68 -23.55 31.13 23.49
C LEU A 68 -23.55 32.04 22.24
N LEU A 69 -23.84 31.52 21.05
CA LEU A 69 -23.95 32.33 19.83
C LEU A 69 -25.17 33.25 19.82
N ASN A 70 -26.12 33.04 20.73
CA ASN A 70 -27.31 33.89 20.90
C ASN A 70 -27.03 35.17 21.72
N MET A 71 -25.78 35.41 22.14
CA MET A 71 -25.41 36.60 22.93
C MET A 71 -25.32 37.90 22.11
N GLY A 72 -25.40 37.84 20.78
CA GLY A 72 -25.42 39.01 19.91
C GLY A 72 -24.59 38.85 18.64
N GLU A 73 -24.38 39.95 17.92
CA GLU A 73 -23.55 39.97 16.70
C GLU A 73 -22.08 39.71 17.01
N ASP A 74 -21.52 40.30 18.09
CA ASP A 74 -20.12 40.10 18.47
C ASP A 74 -19.75 38.62 18.71
N ALA A 75 -20.65 37.84 19.33
CA ALA A 75 -20.44 36.40 19.54
C ALA A 75 -20.40 35.61 18.23
N LYS A 76 -21.19 36.04 17.23
CA LYS A 76 -21.19 35.44 15.89
C LYS A 76 -19.95 35.84 15.11
N GLU A 77 -19.46 37.06 15.28
CA GLU A 77 -18.21 37.51 14.67
C GLU A 77 -17.02 36.65 15.15
N PHE A 78 -16.91 36.37 16.46
CA PHE A 78 -15.88 35.46 16.97
C PHE A 78 -15.99 34.04 16.39
N TYR A 79 -17.22 33.54 16.21
CA TYR A 79 -17.46 32.23 15.61
C TYR A 79 -17.08 32.19 14.14
N ASP A 80 -17.50 33.19 13.37
CA ASP A 80 -17.24 33.27 11.93
C ASP A 80 -15.73 33.42 11.65
N GLU A 81 -15.02 34.25 12.43
CA GLU A 81 -13.56 34.40 12.34
C GLU A 81 -12.82 33.10 12.70
N TYR A 82 -13.30 32.39 13.73
CA TYR A 82 -12.74 31.09 14.14
C TYR A 82 -12.98 30.03 13.05
N GLU A 83 -14.20 29.97 12.50
CA GLU A 83 -14.55 29.05 11.42
C GLU A 83 -13.65 29.25 10.20
N GLU A 84 -13.51 30.50 9.73
CA GLU A 84 -12.73 30.80 8.54
C GLU A 84 -11.26 30.35 8.69
N GLN A 85 -10.64 30.71 9.82
CA GLN A 85 -9.23 30.37 10.07
C GLN A 85 -9.03 28.87 10.31
N PHE A 86 -9.95 28.22 11.03
CA PHE A 86 -9.89 26.78 11.29
C PHE A 86 -9.97 25.98 9.98
N ILE A 87 -10.93 26.32 9.12
CA ILE A 87 -11.12 25.65 7.82
C ILE A 87 -9.89 25.86 6.93
N GLU A 88 -9.30 27.06 6.94
CA GLU A 88 -8.09 27.32 6.16
C GLU A 88 -6.90 26.46 6.59
N LEU A 89 -6.69 26.28 7.91
CA LEU A 89 -5.66 25.37 8.41
C LEU A 89 -5.94 23.91 8.04
N CYS A 90 -7.20 23.46 8.12
CA CYS A 90 -7.58 22.11 7.69
C CYS A 90 -7.28 21.87 6.21
N LYS A 91 -7.56 22.86 5.36
CA LYS A 91 -7.23 22.82 3.93
C LYS A 91 -5.72 22.76 3.70
N GLN A 92 -4.91 23.45 4.50
CA GLN A 92 -3.45 23.34 4.41
C GLN A 92 -2.95 21.92 4.72
N ILE A 93 -3.50 21.28 5.76
CA ILE A 93 -3.19 19.87 6.08
C ILE A 93 -3.57 18.97 4.90
N PHE A 94 -4.77 19.20 4.34
CA PHE A 94 -5.27 18.44 3.19
C PHE A 94 -4.38 18.56 1.96
N LEU A 95 -3.99 19.78 1.57
CA LEU A 95 -3.13 20.02 0.42
C LEU A 95 -1.74 19.41 0.61
N ASN A 96 -1.18 19.54 1.81
CA ASN A 96 0.09 18.91 2.17
C ASN A 96 0.00 17.38 2.07
N GLY A 97 -1.08 16.78 2.57
CA GLY A 97 -1.30 15.33 2.47
C GLY A 97 -1.33 14.82 1.02
N GLN A 98 -1.98 15.55 0.11
CA GLN A 98 -1.97 15.20 -1.32
C GLN A 98 -0.59 15.33 -1.95
N GLU A 99 0.15 16.42 -1.65
CA GLU A 99 1.52 16.59 -2.14
C GLU A 99 2.43 15.46 -1.65
N GLN A 100 2.34 15.12 -0.36
CA GLN A 100 3.12 14.02 0.23
C GLN A 100 2.73 12.67 -0.36
N TYR A 101 1.46 12.43 -0.66
CA TYR A 101 1.03 11.24 -1.39
C TYR A 101 1.72 11.13 -2.76
N HIS A 102 1.79 12.21 -3.53
CA HIS A 102 2.47 12.21 -4.82
C HIS A 102 3.96 11.92 -4.71
N LEU A 103 4.65 12.52 -3.73
CA LEU A 103 6.07 12.25 -3.47
C LEU A 103 6.31 10.78 -3.12
N ARG A 104 5.49 10.22 -2.22
CA ARG A 104 5.55 8.81 -1.85
C ARG A 104 5.29 7.91 -3.05
N LYS A 105 4.36 8.28 -3.93
CA LYS A 105 4.04 7.49 -5.11
C LYS A 105 5.16 7.50 -6.13
N GLU A 106 5.80 8.64 -6.32
CA GLU A 106 6.98 8.77 -7.17
C GLU A 106 8.15 7.92 -6.65
N GLU A 107 8.41 7.96 -5.34
CA GLU A 107 9.44 7.12 -4.70
C GLU A 107 9.12 5.61 -4.87
N GLU A 108 7.86 5.21 -4.68
CA GLU A 108 7.40 3.83 -4.90
C GLU A 108 7.61 3.40 -6.36
N ASP A 109 7.24 4.24 -7.32
CA ASP A 109 7.36 3.91 -8.75
C ASP A 109 8.83 3.79 -9.17
N GLN A 110 9.71 4.65 -8.65
CA GLN A 110 11.16 4.56 -8.88
C GLN A 110 11.76 3.30 -8.26
N PHE A 111 11.35 2.96 -7.03
CA PHE A 111 11.76 1.74 -6.35
C PHE A 111 11.35 0.49 -7.15
N LEU A 112 10.07 0.41 -7.55
CA LEU A 112 9.55 -0.72 -8.32
C LEU A 112 10.29 -0.89 -9.64
N HIS A 113 10.57 0.21 -10.33
CA HIS A 113 11.35 0.17 -11.56
C HIS A 113 12.75 -0.42 -11.35
N CYS A 114 13.49 0.04 -10.33
CA CYS A 114 14.82 -0.48 -10.00
C CYS A 114 14.78 -1.97 -9.64
N VAL A 115 13.79 -2.39 -8.86
CA VAL A 115 13.61 -3.79 -8.46
C VAL A 115 13.30 -4.68 -9.66
N ASP A 116 12.42 -4.24 -10.55
CA ASP A 116 12.04 -4.99 -11.74
C ASP A 116 13.21 -5.12 -12.73
N GLU A 117 13.99 -4.05 -12.93
CA GLU A 117 15.20 -4.11 -13.75
C GLU A 117 16.24 -5.10 -13.19
N ALA A 118 16.49 -5.07 -11.88
CA ALA A 118 17.43 -5.99 -11.22
C ALA A 118 16.96 -7.46 -11.35
N LYS A 119 15.66 -7.71 -11.12
CA LYS A 119 15.06 -9.04 -11.29
C LYS A 119 15.12 -9.52 -12.74
N GLN A 120 14.83 -8.65 -13.70
CA GLN A 120 14.88 -8.98 -15.11
C GLN A 120 16.32 -9.35 -15.53
N TYR A 121 17.30 -8.53 -15.17
CA TYR A 121 18.71 -8.80 -15.46
C TYR A 121 19.15 -10.15 -14.88
N ASN A 122 18.81 -10.42 -13.62
CA ASN A 122 19.13 -11.69 -12.97
C ASN A 122 18.49 -12.89 -13.67
N GLN A 123 17.22 -12.76 -14.09
CA GLN A 123 16.49 -13.80 -14.80
C GLN A 123 17.12 -14.08 -16.18
N GLU A 124 17.51 -13.04 -16.92
CA GLU A 124 18.18 -13.17 -18.21
C GLU A 124 19.54 -13.88 -18.08
N GLU A 125 20.36 -13.52 -17.10
CA GLU A 125 21.64 -14.19 -16.82
C GLU A 125 21.44 -15.64 -16.39
N SER A 126 20.44 -15.90 -15.53
CA SER A 126 20.09 -17.27 -15.12
C SER A 126 19.70 -18.15 -16.31
N ILE A 127 18.91 -17.61 -17.25
CA ILE A 127 18.53 -18.33 -18.48
C ILE A 127 19.77 -18.66 -19.32
N LYS A 128 20.70 -17.71 -19.52
CA LYS A 128 21.93 -17.95 -20.28
C LYS A 128 22.76 -19.10 -19.68
N HIS A 129 22.89 -19.13 -18.36
CA HIS A 129 23.59 -20.23 -17.67
C HIS A 129 22.87 -21.58 -17.86
N MET A 130 21.54 -21.61 -17.78
CA MET A 130 20.78 -22.83 -18.03
C MET A 130 20.89 -23.30 -19.49
N GLU A 131 20.84 -22.40 -20.46
CA GLU A 131 20.99 -22.73 -21.88
C GLU A 131 22.37 -23.30 -22.20
N ASP A 132 23.44 -22.71 -21.66
CA ASP A 132 24.80 -23.24 -21.79
C ASP A 132 24.93 -24.64 -21.19
N PHE A 133 24.38 -24.85 -19.99
CA PHE A 133 24.34 -26.17 -19.35
C PHE A 133 23.58 -27.19 -20.22
N LEU A 134 22.39 -26.85 -20.72
CA LEU A 134 21.58 -27.74 -21.56
C LEU A 134 22.28 -28.08 -22.88
N GLY A 135 22.99 -27.12 -23.48
CA GLY A 135 23.84 -27.34 -24.64
C GLY A 135 24.95 -28.35 -24.37
N LYS A 136 25.68 -28.19 -23.27
CA LYS A 136 26.73 -29.14 -22.83
C LYS A 136 26.15 -30.52 -22.51
N LYS A 137 24.99 -30.57 -21.84
CA LYS A 137 24.26 -31.81 -21.54
C LYS A 137 23.93 -32.59 -22.82
N ALA A 138 23.45 -31.92 -23.86
CA ALA A 138 23.13 -32.57 -25.13
C ALA A 138 24.35 -33.25 -25.77
N VAL A 139 25.53 -32.66 -25.66
CA VAL A 139 26.79 -33.25 -26.14
C VAL A 139 27.15 -34.49 -25.34
N VAL A 140 27.12 -34.40 -24.00
CA VAL A 140 27.39 -35.55 -23.11
C VAL A 140 26.44 -36.72 -23.41
N PHE A 141 25.15 -36.45 -23.57
CA PHE A 141 24.15 -37.47 -23.85
C PHE A 141 24.34 -38.10 -25.23
N TYR A 142 24.75 -37.31 -26.23
CA TYR A 142 25.09 -37.81 -27.56
C TYR A 142 26.30 -38.75 -27.52
N ASP A 143 27.36 -38.36 -26.79
CA ASP A 143 28.58 -39.15 -26.68
C ASP A 143 28.35 -40.49 -25.96
N ILE A 144 27.60 -40.49 -24.85
CA ILE A 144 27.22 -41.72 -24.12
C ILE A 144 26.45 -42.68 -25.04
N ARG A 145 25.46 -42.17 -25.78
CA ARG A 145 24.72 -42.98 -26.77
C ARG A 145 25.63 -43.48 -27.90
N GLY A 146 26.65 -42.72 -28.27
CA GLY A 146 27.67 -43.15 -29.22
C GLY A 146 28.45 -44.37 -28.72
N ILE A 147 28.93 -44.31 -27.48
CA ILE A 147 29.63 -45.43 -26.82
C ILE A 147 28.69 -46.64 -26.69
N GLN A 148 27.43 -46.41 -26.36
CA GLN A 148 26.42 -47.46 -26.29
C GLN A 148 26.21 -48.17 -27.64
N ASN A 149 26.16 -47.42 -28.75
CA ASN A 149 26.06 -48.03 -30.08
C ASN A 149 27.27 -48.92 -30.41
N MET A 150 28.48 -48.54 -29.96
CA MET A 150 29.67 -49.39 -30.08
C MET A 150 29.50 -50.70 -29.29
N LEU A 151 28.95 -50.65 -28.08
CA LEU A 151 28.66 -51.84 -27.28
C LEU A 151 27.62 -52.74 -27.99
N ASN A 152 26.52 -52.16 -28.47
CA ASN A 152 25.45 -52.88 -29.17
C ASN A 152 25.92 -53.55 -30.48
N ASN A 153 26.93 -52.96 -31.14
CA ASN A 153 27.58 -53.52 -32.33
C ASN A 153 28.71 -54.51 -32.01
N ASN A 154 28.94 -54.83 -30.72
CA ASN A 154 30.05 -55.64 -30.22
C ASN A 154 31.44 -55.11 -30.60
N GLU A 155 31.59 -53.78 -30.77
CA GLU A 155 32.87 -53.12 -31.05
C GLU A 155 33.72 -52.92 -29.78
N ILE A 156 33.07 -52.87 -28.61
CA ILE A 156 33.70 -52.77 -27.28
C ILE A 156 33.08 -53.79 -26.33
N THR A 157 33.82 -54.13 -25.28
CA THR A 157 33.32 -54.96 -24.18
C THR A 157 32.48 -54.15 -23.17
N TYR A 158 31.70 -54.83 -22.33
CA TYR A 158 30.93 -54.18 -21.27
C TYR A 158 31.82 -53.48 -20.22
N GLU A 159 32.99 -54.05 -19.91
CA GLU A 159 33.97 -53.43 -19.01
C GLU A 159 34.52 -52.13 -19.61
N GLU A 160 34.89 -52.13 -20.90
CA GLU A 160 35.30 -50.93 -21.62
C GLU A 160 34.18 -49.88 -21.78
N PHE A 161 32.91 -50.31 -21.78
CA PHE A 161 31.76 -49.40 -21.78
C PHE A 161 31.66 -48.66 -20.44
N ILE A 162 31.71 -49.39 -19.31
CA ILE A 162 31.67 -48.79 -17.97
C ILE A 162 32.82 -47.79 -17.80
N ASP A 163 34.06 -48.20 -18.11
CA ASP A 163 35.25 -47.34 -17.96
C ASP A 163 35.12 -46.04 -18.77
N LYS A 164 34.54 -46.10 -19.97
CA LYS A 164 34.30 -44.93 -20.81
C LYS A 164 33.17 -44.05 -20.29
N CYS A 165 32.10 -44.64 -19.74
CA CYS A 165 30.95 -43.93 -19.20
C CYS A 165 31.25 -43.26 -17.85
N ASP A 166 32.10 -43.84 -17.01
CA ASP A 166 32.50 -43.26 -15.71
C ASP A 166 33.13 -41.86 -15.86
N VAL A 167 33.85 -41.61 -16.95
CA VAL A 167 34.40 -40.29 -17.27
C VAL A 167 33.27 -39.26 -17.43
N TYR A 168 32.17 -39.65 -18.07
CA TYR A 168 31.01 -38.77 -18.27
C TYR A 168 30.18 -38.60 -17.00
N VAL A 169 30.15 -39.58 -16.09
CA VAL A 169 29.55 -39.42 -14.75
C VAL A 169 30.26 -38.30 -13.99
N LEU A 170 31.59 -38.38 -13.89
CA LEU A 170 32.39 -37.34 -13.22
C LEU A 170 32.25 -35.98 -13.90
N GLN A 171 32.21 -35.95 -15.24
CA GLN A 171 31.99 -34.72 -16.01
C GLN A 171 30.61 -34.13 -15.74
N TYR A 172 29.56 -34.94 -15.71
CA TYR A 172 28.18 -34.47 -15.51
C TYR A 172 27.97 -33.96 -14.09
N ASP A 173 28.50 -34.64 -13.08
CA ASP A 173 28.48 -34.16 -11.69
C ASP A 173 29.18 -32.80 -11.54
N ALA A 174 30.32 -32.63 -12.20
CA ALA A 174 31.02 -31.34 -12.23
C ALA A 174 30.16 -30.26 -12.90
N MET A 175 29.52 -30.57 -14.03
CA MET A 175 28.61 -29.65 -14.72
C MET A 175 27.42 -29.25 -13.84
N LEU A 176 26.79 -30.20 -13.15
CA LEU A 176 25.70 -29.95 -12.21
C LEU A 176 26.14 -29.03 -11.06
N HIS A 177 27.34 -29.27 -10.52
CA HIS A 177 27.88 -28.42 -9.46
C HIS A 177 28.19 -27.00 -9.96
N GLU A 178 28.73 -26.86 -11.17
CA GLU A 178 29.02 -25.56 -11.78
C GLU A 178 27.76 -24.74 -12.01
N ILE A 179 26.70 -25.33 -12.59
CA ILE A 179 25.44 -24.61 -12.82
C ILE A 179 24.74 -24.27 -11.51
N TRP A 180 24.72 -25.18 -10.52
CA TRP A 180 24.22 -24.86 -9.18
C TRP A 180 24.94 -23.66 -8.58
N LYS A 181 26.27 -23.66 -8.62
CA LYS A 181 27.08 -22.58 -8.08
C LYS A 181 26.82 -21.26 -8.80
N ALA A 182 26.66 -21.27 -10.12
CA ALA A 182 26.35 -20.08 -10.91
C ALA A 182 24.98 -19.49 -10.54
N LEU A 183 23.94 -20.32 -10.53
CA LEU A 183 22.57 -19.89 -10.22
C LEU A 183 22.43 -19.43 -8.75
N MET A 184 23.02 -20.17 -7.80
CA MET A 184 23.02 -19.77 -6.38
C MET A 184 23.79 -18.47 -6.15
N LYS A 185 24.89 -18.26 -6.88
CA LYS A 185 25.65 -17.02 -6.79
C LYS A 185 24.83 -15.83 -7.29
N LEU A 186 24.20 -15.95 -8.46
CA LEU A 186 23.31 -14.92 -9.00
C LEU A 186 22.17 -14.60 -8.04
N GLU A 187 21.58 -15.62 -7.45
CA GLU A 187 20.48 -15.47 -6.50
C GLU A 187 20.92 -14.79 -5.19
N LEU A 188 22.11 -15.11 -4.69
CA LEU A 188 22.71 -14.45 -3.52
C LEU A 188 23.00 -12.96 -3.81
N GLU A 189 23.64 -12.67 -4.95
CA GLU A 189 23.96 -11.30 -5.36
C GLU A 189 22.69 -10.46 -5.53
N LEU A 190 21.63 -11.02 -6.13
CA LEU A 190 20.34 -10.33 -6.24
C LEU A 190 19.69 -10.09 -4.88
N TYR A 191 19.70 -11.08 -3.98
CA TYR A 191 19.15 -10.93 -2.64
C TYR A 191 19.85 -9.81 -1.86
N GLU A 192 21.19 -9.78 -1.87
CA GLU A 192 21.97 -8.71 -1.23
C GLU A 192 21.66 -7.34 -1.85
N GLN A 193 21.57 -7.25 -3.19
CA GLN A 193 21.21 -6.02 -3.87
C GLN A 193 19.79 -5.53 -3.49
N LEU A 194 18.81 -6.43 -3.44
CA LEU A 194 17.44 -6.08 -3.09
C LEU A 194 17.31 -5.71 -1.61
N GLU A 195 18.12 -6.30 -0.73
CA GLU A 195 18.21 -5.87 0.67
C GLU A 195 18.70 -4.42 0.80
N ASP A 196 19.76 -4.05 0.08
CA ASP A 196 20.28 -2.67 0.06
C ASP A 196 19.25 -1.66 -0.52
N VAL A 197 18.58 -2.03 -1.61
CA VAL A 197 17.55 -1.19 -2.23
C VAL A 197 16.34 -1.03 -1.31
N ASN A 198 15.89 -2.12 -0.66
CA ASN A 198 14.81 -2.08 0.32
C ASN A 198 15.15 -1.15 1.50
N GLN A 199 16.37 -1.21 2.03
CA GLN A 199 16.80 -0.34 3.13
C GLN A 199 16.82 1.14 2.72
N THR A 200 17.29 1.43 1.51
CA THR A 200 17.32 2.81 0.99
C THR A 200 15.90 3.36 0.82
N PHE A 201 15.00 2.55 0.26
CA PHE A 201 13.59 2.89 0.11
C PHE A 201 12.88 3.05 1.45
N GLU A 202 13.09 2.14 2.40
CA GLU A 202 12.55 2.24 3.77
C GLU A 202 12.97 3.58 4.41
N HIS A 203 14.24 3.96 4.27
CA HIS A 203 14.74 5.22 4.81
C HIS A 203 14.06 6.43 4.16
N GLY A 204 14.01 6.49 2.82
CA GLY A 204 13.35 7.58 2.09
C GLY A 204 11.87 7.71 2.42
N MET A 205 11.15 6.58 2.46
CA MET A 205 9.73 6.55 2.83
C MET A 205 9.50 6.98 4.28
N THR A 206 10.38 6.58 5.20
CA THR A 206 10.32 7.01 6.60
C THR A 206 10.52 8.52 6.73
N GLU A 207 11.44 9.11 5.98
CA GLU A 207 11.65 10.56 5.97
C GLU A 207 10.42 11.31 5.42
N LEU A 208 9.86 10.87 4.29
CA LEU A 208 8.65 11.47 3.72
C LEU A 208 7.47 11.42 4.70
N VAL A 209 7.22 10.26 5.31
CA VAL A 209 6.13 10.09 6.28
C VAL A 209 6.37 10.93 7.55
N ASN A 210 7.60 11.00 8.06
CA ASN A 210 7.91 11.85 9.22
C ASN A 210 7.74 13.33 8.90
N ASN A 211 8.19 13.80 7.74
CA ASN A 211 7.99 15.18 7.29
C ASN A 211 6.50 15.55 7.21
N PHE A 212 5.67 14.65 6.67
CA PHE A 212 4.22 14.80 6.63
C PHE A 212 3.62 14.91 8.04
N ILE A 213 4.01 14.00 8.95
CA ILE A 213 3.53 14.00 10.34
C ILE A 213 3.93 15.30 11.03
N GLU A 214 5.21 15.68 11.00
CA GLU A 214 5.70 16.90 11.66
C GLU A 214 5.00 18.16 11.14
N SER A 215 4.82 18.27 9.82
CA SER A 215 4.08 19.39 9.21
C SER A 215 2.61 19.40 9.66
N SER A 216 1.96 18.25 9.73
CA SER A 216 0.57 18.13 10.17
C SER A 216 0.42 18.50 11.65
N GLN A 217 1.31 18.02 12.52
CA GLN A 217 1.32 18.36 13.94
C GLN A 217 1.52 19.85 14.20
N ALA A 218 2.37 20.51 13.39
CA ALA A 218 2.54 21.96 13.46
C ALA A 218 1.27 22.73 13.10
N LEU A 219 0.47 22.23 12.14
CA LEU A 219 -0.82 22.81 11.78
C LEU A 219 -1.89 22.51 12.83
N PHE A 220 -1.94 21.30 13.38
CA PHE A 220 -2.83 20.96 14.50
C PHE A 220 -2.53 21.77 15.76
N SER A 221 -1.26 22.09 16.03
CA SER A 221 -0.91 23.00 17.11
C SER A 221 -1.51 24.39 16.90
N GLN A 222 -1.49 24.91 15.67
CA GLN A 222 -2.13 26.20 15.34
C GLN A 222 -3.65 26.11 15.47
N ILE A 223 -4.26 24.99 15.08
CA ILE A 223 -5.70 24.74 15.27
C ILE A 223 -6.06 24.76 16.77
N ARG A 224 -5.26 24.11 17.62
CA ARG A 224 -5.45 24.16 19.08
C ARG A 224 -5.30 25.58 19.61
N ASP A 225 -4.32 26.34 19.15
CA ASP A 225 -4.17 27.74 19.54
C ASP A 225 -5.39 28.59 19.12
N LEU A 226 -5.95 28.37 17.92
CA LEU A 226 -7.19 29.04 17.49
C LEU A 226 -8.37 28.73 18.40
N GLU A 227 -8.54 27.46 18.77
CA GLU A 227 -9.61 27.04 19.67
C GLU A 227 -9.46 27.71 21.05
N VAL A 228 -8.23 27.74 21.61
CA VAL A 228 -7.96 28.40 22.89
C VAL A 228 -8.34 29.88 22.82
N ASN A 229 -7.92 30.57 21.76
CA ASN A 229 -8.27 31.98 21.56
C ASN A 229 -9.79 32.18 21.42
N TYR A 230 -10.48 31.29 20.71
CA TYR A 230 -11.94 31.34 20.58
C TYR A 230 -12.62 31.15 21.94
N ALA A 231 -12.22 30.14 22.71
CA ALA A 231 -12.75 29.84 24.03
C ALA A 231 -12.53 31.01 25.02
N GLU A 232 -11.36 31.65 24.99
CA GLU A 232 -11.08 32.86 25.78
C GLU A 232 -11.96 34.04 25.36
N ASN A 233 -12.07 34.32 24.06
CA ASN A 233 -12.86 35.43 23.53
C ASN A 233 -14.36 35.28 23.85
N ILE A 234 -14.93 34.10 23.59
CA ILE A 234 -16.35 33.83 23.86
C ILE A 234 -16.62 33.81 25.36
N GLY A 235 -15.70 33.30 26.18
CA GLY A 235 -15.82 33.28 27.64
C GLY A 235 -15.78 34.67 28.26
N ASP A 236 -14.84 35.51 27.83
CA ASP A 236 -14.75 36.91 28.27
C ASP A 236 -15.99 37.70 27.87
N PHE A 237 -16.51 37.47 26.66
CA PHE A 237 -17.73 38.09 26.19
C PHE A 237 -18.95 37.61 26.98
N ALA A 238 -19.08 36.31 27.23
CA ALA A 238 -20.17 35.73 28.01
C ALA A 238 -20.23 36.28 29.44
N LEU A 239 -19.09 36.40 30.12
CA LEU A 239 -19.03 36.97 31.47
C LEU A 239 -19.43 38.45 31.50
N LYS A 240 -19.01 39.24 30.50
CA LYS A 240 -19.42 40.65 30.36
C LYS A 240 -20.91 40.76 30.08
N TYR A 241 -21.43 39.92 29.18
CA TYR A 241 -22.84 39.86 28.83
C TYR A 241 -23.70 39.53 30.06
N GLN A 242 -23.35 38.47 30.80
CA GLN A 242 -24.03 38.08 32.05
C GLN A 242 -24.03 39.21 33.09
N THR A 243 -22.89 39.87 33.28
CA THR A 243 -22.75 40.98 34.24
C THR A 243 -23.64 42.15 33.85
N ASN A 244 -23.67 42.51 32.57
CA ASN A 244 -24.49 43.61 32.07
C ASN A 244 -25.99 43.30 32.17
N ALA A 245 -26.40 42.08 31.81
CA ALA A 245 -27.79 41.63 31.93
C ALA A 245 -28.28 41.64 33.40
N ASN A 246 -27.42 41.27 34.36
CA ASN A 246 -27.74 41.33 35.78
C ASN A 246 -27.84 42.75 36.34
N LEU A 247 -27.18 43.74 35.72
CA LEU A 247 -27.18 45.14 36.16
C LEU A 247 -28.23 45.99 35.43
N ASN A 248 -28.68 45.58 34.25
CA ASN A 248 -29.59 46.33 33.41
C ASN A 248 -30.80 45.48 32.97
N GLU A 249 -31.95 45.72 33.59
CA GLU A 249 -33.21 45.04 33.30
C GLU A 249 -33.73 45.27 31.86
N GLU A 250 -33.18 46.23 31.11
CA GLU A 250 -33.52 46.45 29.70
C GLU A 250 -32.83 45.46 28.75
N ILE A 251 -31.81 44.74 29.21
CA ILE A 251 -31.13 43.71 28.41
C ILE A 251 -31.92 42.41 28.55
N GLU A 252 -32.74 42.12 27.54
CA GLU A 252 -33.49 40.87 27.47
C GLU A 252 -32.56 39.73 27.04
N VAL A 253 -32.31 38.79 27.95
CA VAL A 253 -31.51 37.58 27.69
C VAL A 253 -32.35 36.59 26.87
N HIS A 254 -31.75 36.07 25.80
CA HIS A 254 -32.37 35.05 24.95
C HIS A 254 -32.81 33.82 25.77
N GLU A 255 -33.94 33.18 25.42
CA GLU A 255 -34.49 32.07 26.21
C GLU A 255 -33.48 30.94 26.42
N ASP A 256 -32.78 30.57 25.34
CA ASP A 256 -31.75 29.51 25.34
C ASP A 256 -30.56 29.84 26.27
N LEU A 257 -30.32 31.12 26.55
CA LEU A 257 -29.22 31.56 27.42
C LEU A 257 -29.63 31.68 28.90
N LYS A 258 -30.92 31.64 29.24
CA LYS A 258 -31.38 31.96 30.61
C LYS A 258 -30.86 30.98 31.64
N GLU A 259 -30.85 29.69 31.34
CA GLU A 259 -30.32 28.66 32.25
C GLU A 259 -28.80 28.81 32.38
N LEU A 260 -28.11 28.96 31.25
CA LEU A 260 -26.66 29.15 31.17
C LEU A 260 -26.19 30.37 31.98
N MET A 261 -26.93 31.48 31.89
CA MET A 261 -26.60 32.77 32.48
C MET A 261 -27.17 32.95 33.90
N ALA A 262 -27.94 32.00 34.43
CA ALA A 262 -28.56 32.11 35.75
C ALA A 262 -27.52 32.10 36.89
N ASP A 263 -26.42 31.38 36.69
CA ASP A 263 -25.37 31.21 37.69
C ASP A 263 -23.99 31.30 37.04
N LYS A 264 -23.06 32.00 37.71
CA LYS A 264 -21.72 32.23 37.17
C LYS A 264 -20.88 30.95 37.12
N ASP A 265 -21.03 30.07 38.11
CA ASP A 265 -20.30 28.80 38.14
C ASP A 265 -20.84 27.86 37.06
N PHE A 266 -22.16 27.88 36.81
CA PHE A 266 -22.76 27.13 35.71
C PHE A 266 -22.23 27.58 34.34
N LEU A 267 -22.22 28.88 34.05
CA LEU A 267 -21.64 29.43 32.82
C LEU A 267 -20.16 29.04 32.64
N HIS A 268 -19.37 29.16 33.72
CA HIS A 268 -17.95 28.80 33.67
C HIS A 268 -17.73 27.32 33.38
N ASN A 269 -18.53 26.43 34.00
CA ASN A 269 -18.44 25.00 33.76
C ASN A 269 -18.84 24.64 32.31
N ALA A 270 -19.85 25.31 31.75
CA ALA A 270 -20.27 25.08 30.37
C ALA A 270 -19.17 25.50 29.37
N LEU A 271 -18.58 26.69 29.56
CA LEU A 271 -17.44 27.16 28.76
C LEU A 271 -16.25 26.18 28.82
N ALA A 272 -15.89 25.72 30.03
CA ALA A 272 -14.82 24.74 30.20
C ALA A 272 -15.14 23.40 29.52
N THR A 273 -16.39 22.94 29.61
CA THR A 273 -16.83 21.69 28.97
C THR A 273 -16.82 21.77 27.44
N SER A 274 -17.28 22.89 26.88
CA SER A 274 -17.22 23.18 25.44
C SER A 274 -15.78 23.13 24.93
N HIS A 275 -14.88 23.86 25.59
CA HIS A 275 -13.45 23.88 25.29
C HIS A 275 -12.80 22.49 25.34
N ASP A 276 -12.98 21.77 26.45
CA ASP A 276 -12.43 20.42 26.63
C ASP A 276 -12.93 19.44 25.56
N MET A 277 -14.20 19.55 25.15
CA MET A 277 -14.78 18.71 24.11
C MET A 277 -14.20 19.03 22.73
N HIS A 278 -14.04 20.31 22.39
CA HIS A 278 -13.42 20.73 21.13
C HIS A 278 -11.97 20.23 21.04
N MET A 279 -11.19 20.39 22.11
CA MET A 279 -9.81 19.89 22.21
C MET A 279 -9.73 18.39 21.95
N GLN A 280 -10.61 17.60 22.59
CA GLN A 280 -10.64 16.14 22.39
C GLN A 280 -10.92 15.74 20.93
N ILE A 281 -11.77 16.48 20.23
CA ILE A 281 -12.10 16.20 18.82
C ILE A 281 -10.90 16.53 17.91
N ILE A 282 -10.21 17.64 18.17
CA ILE A 282 -8.99 18.02 17.45
C ILE A 282 -7.90 16.97 17.66
N ASP A 283 -7.63 16.60 18.91
CA ASP A 283 -6.62 15.60 19.28
C ASP A 283 -6.94 14.23 18.65
N ALA A 284 -8.20 13.80 18.71
CA ALA A 284 -8.62 12.54 18.10
C ALA A 284 -8.38 12.50 16.58
N ARG A 285 -8.60 13.62 15.89
CA ARG A 285 -8.36 13.71 14.44
C ARG A 285 -6.87 13.73 14.11
N GLU A 286 -6.06 14.44 14.90
CA GLU A 286 -4.59 14.44 14.79
C GLU A 286 -4.05 13.01 14.97
N ASP A 287 -4.47 12.33 16.04
CA ASP A 287 -4.09 10.94 16.34
C ASP A 287 -4.48 9.98 15.21
N GLU A 288 -5.67 10.12 14.64
CA GLU A 288 -6.11 9.27 13.52
C GLU A 288 -5.17 9.41 12.32
N LEU A 289 -4.83 10.64 11.93
CA LEU A 289 -3.93 10.92 10.80
C LEU A 289 -2.54 10.33 11.04
N ILE A 290 -1.97 10.55 12.22
CA ILE A 290 -0.63 10.07 12.59
C ILE A 290 -0.61 8.54 12.61
N ASN A 291 -1.61 7.91 13.23
CA ASN A 291 -1.67 6.46 13.33
C ASN A 291 -1.84 5.80 11.97
N LYS A 292 -2.70 6.33 11.09
CA LYS A 292 -2.84 5.82 9.72
C LYS A 292 -1.51 5.88 8.97
N ALA A 293 -0.83 7.03 9.01
CA ALA A 293 0.45 7.22 8.33
C ALA A 293 1.55 6.26 8.83
N ARG A 294 1.67 6.10 10.16
CA ARG A 294 2.64 5.19 10.77
C ARG A 294 2.33 3.72 10.49
N ASN A 295 1.06 3.32 10.60
CA ASN A 295 0.65 1.94 10.35
C ASN A 295 0.90 1.57 8.90
N TRP A 296 0.55 2.44 7.96
CA TRP A 296 0.83 2.24 6.55
C TRP A 296 2.32 2.05 6.27
N LEU A 297 3.19 2.90 6.84
CA LEU A 297 4.64 2.78 6.68
C LEU A 297 5.15 1.44 7.24
N ASN A 298 4.71 1.06 8.44
CA ASN A 298 5.11 -0.19 9.08
C ASN A 298 4.69 -1.41 8.25
N GLU A 299 3.45 -1.40 7.73
CA GLU A 299 2.94 -2.48 6.87
C GLU A 299 3.72 -2.56 5.55
N LEU A 300 4.02 -1.42 4.93
CA LEU A 300 4.83 -1.34 3.71
C LEU A 300 6.20 -2.00 3.94
N VAL A 301 6.93 -1.56 4.96
CA VAL A 301 8.28 -2.06 5.28
C VAL A 301 8.25 -3.55 5.64
N GLU A 302 7.29 -3.98 6.44
CA GLU A 302 7.16 -5.40 6.80
C GLU A 302 6.89 -6.28 5.58
N ASN A 303 6.08 -5.80 4.63
CA ASN A 303 5.78 -6.51 3.41
C ASN A 303 6.99 -6.61 2.48
N LEU A 304 7.82 -5.57 2.35
CA LEU A 304 9.06 -5.62 1.55
C LEU A 304 9.98 -6.76 1.99
N VAL A 305 10.23 -6.86 3.31
CA VAL A 305 11.09 -7.92 3.87
C VAL A 305 10.47 -9.30 3.66
N LYS A 306 9.17 -9.44 3.93
CA LYS A 306 8.46 -10.72 3.76
C LYS A 306 8.47 -11.19 2.31
N ASP A 307 8.20 -10.29 1.38
CA ASP A 307 8.11 -10.61 -0.04
C ASP A 307 9.48 -10.98 -0.61
N GLU A 308 10.55 -10.30 -0.20
CA GLU A 308 11.89 -10.63 -0.66
C GLU A 308 12.37 -11.98 -0.12
N VAL A 309 12.14 -12.26 1.17
CA VAL A 309 12.45 -13.58 1.76
C VAL A 309 11.66 -14.69 1.06
N LYS A 310 10.39 -14.44 0.75
CA LYS A 310 9.53 -15.41 0.06
C LYS A 310 10.02 -15.65 -1.37
N ARG A 311 10.39 -14.59 -2.10
CA ARG A 311 10.96 -14.67 -3.45
C ARG A 311 12.25 -15.48 -3.46
N ASN A 312 13.22 -15.12 -2.61
CA ASN A 312 14.52 -15.78 -2.53
C ASN A 312 14.37 -17.29 -2.26
N ARG A 313 13.54 -17.65 -1.27
CA ARG A 313 13.25 -19.06 -0.96
C ARG A 313 12.59 -19.78 -2.13
N GLY A 314 11.64 -19.13 -2.80
CA GLY A 314 11.02 -19.66 -4.01
C GLY A 314 12.05 -19.95 -5.10
N LYS A 315 12.98 -19.02 -5.32
CA LYS A 315 14.01 -19.17 -6.36
C LYS A 315 15.03 -20.27 -6.04
N ILE A 316 15.45 -20.38 -4.78
CA ILE A 316 16.31 -21.48 -4.33
C ILE A 316 15.62 -22.84 -4.54
N LEU A 317 14.32 -22.94 -4.28
CA LEU A 317 13.56 -24.17 -4.54
C LEU A 317 13.50 -24.48 -6.04
N GLU A 318 13.27 -23.49 -6.90
CA GLU A 318 13.32 -23.67 -8.36
C GLU A 318 14.68 -24.19 -8.83
N ILE A 319 15.78 -23.62 -8.34
CA ILE A 319 17.14 -24.06 -8.67
C ILE A 319 17.35 -25.52 -8.28
N ASN A 320 16.96 -25.91 -7.05
CA ASN A 320 17.09 -27.29 -6.60
C ASN A 320 16.22 -28.24 -7.43
N HIS A 321 14.98 -27.87 -7.70
CA HIS A 321 14.08 -28.68 -8.52
C HIS A 321 14.61 -28.89 -9.93
N PHE A 322 15.16 -27.84 -10.55
CA PHE A 322 15.83 -27.94 -11.83
C PHE A 322 16.96 -28.98 -11.79
N LEU A 323 17.83 -28.90 -10.79
CA LEU A 323 18.97 -29.82 -10.63
C LEU A 323 18.55 -31.27 -10.39
N ASP A 324 17.50 -31.49 -9.61
CA ASP A 324 16.97 -32.82 -9.35
C ASP A 324 16.44 -33.45 -10.65
N ILE A 325 15.71 -32.69 -11.48
CA ILE A 325 15.31 -33.16 -12.82
C ILE A 325 16.54 -33.52 -13.66
N GLN A 326 17.60 -32.69 -13.62
CA GLN A 326 18.81 -32.97 -14.40
C GLN A 326 19.52 -34.25 -13.93
N ARG A 327 19.56 -34.50 -12.62
CA ARG A 327 20.10 -35.76 -12.06
C ARG A 327 19.25 -36.95 -12.47
N GLU A 328 17.94 -36.89 -12.30
CA GLU A 328 17.02 -37.96 -12.66
C GLU A 328 17.13 -38.32 -14.15
N GLU A 329 17.22 -37.33 -15.04
CA GLU A 329 17.41 -37.58 -16.47
C GLU A 329 18.74 -38.26 -16.80
N PHE A 330 19.81 -37.92 -16.08
CA PHE A 330 21.11 -38.56 -16.25
C PHE A 330 21.15 -39.98 -15.66
N GLU A 331 20.55 -40.18 -14.48
CA GLU A 331 20.39 -41.49 -13.85
C GLU A 331 19.53 -42.42 -14.70
N ALA A 332 18.46 -41.92 -15.31
CA ALA A 332 17.64 -42.69 -16.23
C ALA A 332 18.44 -43.13 -17.47
N LEU A 333 19.25 -42.23 -18.03
CA LEU A 333 20.16 -42.58 -19.13
C LEU A 333 21.16 -43.65 -18.68
N ASN A 334 21.69 -43.59 -17.45
CA ASN A 334 22.66 -44.58 -16.98
C ASN A 334 22.00 -45.94 -16.63
N SER A 335 20.80 -45.91 -16.06
CA SER A 335 20.05 -47.10 -15.59
C SER A 335 19.43 -47.91 -16.74
N GLU A 336 19.06 -47.26 -17.85
CA GLU A 336 18.56 -47.95 -19.04
C GLU A 336 19.61 -48.93 -19.62
N TYR A 337 20.89 -48.78 -19.24
CA TYR A 337 22.01 -49.49 -19.87
C TYR A 337 22.90 -50.29 -18.91
N THR A 338 22.57 -50.35 -17.62
CA THR A 338 23.01 -51.44 -16.73
C THR A 338 22.13 -52.67 -17.02
N PRO A 339 22.68 -53.82 -17.47
CA PRO A 339 21.90 -55.05 -17.61
C PRO A 339 21.35 -55.42 -16.24
N ASP A 340 20.09 -55.87 -16.18
CA ASP A 340 19.60 -56.64 -15.04
C ASP A 340 20.62 -57.74 -14.80
N VAL A 341 21.30 -57.69 -13.65
CA VAL A 341 22.13 -58.81 -13.21
C VAL A 341 21.13 -59.89 -12.85
N ASP A 342 20.77 -60.71 -13.84
CA ASP A 342 20.08 -61.97 -13.63
C ASP A 342 20.84 -62.71 -12.55
N THR A 343 20.21 -62.82 -11.39
CA THR A 343 20.65 -63.70 -10.31
C THR A 343 20.34 -65.14 -10.70
N GLU A 344 20.87 -65.59 -11.85
CA GLU A 344 20.87 -67.00 -12.20
C GLU A 344 21.96 -67.70 -11.40
N GLY A 345 21.52 -68.50 -10.43
CA GLY A 345 22.26 -69.67 -9.98
C GLY A 345 23.00 -69.52 -8.65
N VAL A 346 22.27 -69.34 -7.55
CA VAL A 346 22.70 -69.96 -6.29
C VAL A 346 22.22 -71.41 -6.32
N PRO A 347 23.09 -72.43 -6.39
CA PRO A 347 22.68 -73.80 -6.24
C PRO A 347 22.21 -74.00 -4.80
N SER A 348 20.96 -74.43 -4.64
CA SER A 348 20.45 -75.01 -3.40
C SER A 348 21.35 -76.20 -3.03
N LEU A 349 22.18 -76.03 -2.01
CA LEU A 349 22.84 -77.14 -1.33
C LEU A 349 21.86 -77.70 -0.30
N ASP A 350 21.37 -78.90 -0.61
CA ASP A 350 20.78 -79.82 0.37
C ASP A 350 21.78 -80.17 1.50
#